data_AF-A7EN73-F1
#
_entry.id   AF-A7EN73-F1
#
_cell.length_a   1.000
_cell.length_b   1.000
_cell.length_c   1.000
_cell.angle_alpha   90.00
_cell.angle_beta   90.00
_cell.angle_gamma   90.00
#
_symmetry.space_group_name_H-M   'P 1'
#
loop_
_entity.id
_entity.type
_entity.pdbx_description
1 polymer ?
#
loop_
_entity_poly.entity_id
_entity_poly.type
_entity_poly.pdbx_seq_one_letter_code
_entity_poly.pdbx_strand_id
1 'polypeptide(L)'
;MPNAQEISAKPCDKGFPLDVLRDVEIPKLFKDEGFSFGVEKIGFELMEEGWNLKKGLYAPNHEAVQARAATLRAWLYQLEAQYVVLVTHGAFLHYLTEDGTVEDLKNGTAYNNCEFRTFIITKESTAENAHIVEIGKEKHDIETDSTILAELDAVR
;
A
#
# COMPACT_ATOMS: atom_id res chain seq x y z
N MET A 1 -4.92 -1.16 3.65
CA MET A 1 -5.38 0.25 3.52
C MET A 1 -6.09 0.49 2.19
N PRO A 2 -7.40 0.82 2.17
CA PRO A 2 -8.16 1.04 0.92
C PRO A 2 -7.62 2.16 0.01
N ASN A 3 -7.14 3.26 0.60
CA ASN A 3 -6.60 4.37 -0.21
C ASN A 3 -5.22 4.07 -0.82
N ALA A 4 -4.53 3.02 -0.37
CA ALA A 4 -3.19 2.64 -0.84
C ALA A 4 -3.19 1.47 -1.84
N GLN A 5 -4.33 1.17 -2.48
CA GLN A 5 -4.41 0.09 -3.47
C GLN A 5 -3.71 0.48 -4.77
N GLU A 6 -3.26 -0.55 -5.52
CA GLU A 6 -2.81 -0.44 -6.91
C GLU A 6 -3.79 0.37 -7.77
N ILE A 7 -3.27 1.07 -8.78
CA ILE A 7 -4.03 2.01 -9.59
C ILE A 7 -4.84 1.31 -10.69
N SER A 8 -4.51 0.06 -11.02
CA SER A 8 -5.14 -0.71 -12.08
C SER A 8 -6.45 -1.38 -11.60
N ALA A 9 -7.30 -1.77 -12.55
CA ALA A 9 -8.54 -2.52 -12.30
C ALA A 9 -8.47 -3.99 -12.74
N LYS A 10 -7.26 -4.54 -12.90
CA LYS A 10 -7.08 -5.98 -13.14
C LYS A 10 -7.68 -6.79 -11.99
N PRO A 11 -8.12 -8.03 -12.23
CA PRO A 11 -8.66 -8.89 -11.18
C PRO A 11 -7.72 -9.07 -9.97
N CYS A 12 -6.41 -9.16 -10.21
CA CYS A 12 -5.40 -9.27 -9.15
C CYS A 12 -5.26 -8.02 -8.27
N ASP A 13 -5.77 -6.87 -8.73
CA ASP A 13 -5.66 -5.59 -8.03
C ASP A 13 -6.93 -5.24 -7.25
N LYS A 14 -7.89 -6.16 -7.18
CA LYS A 14 -9.15 -6.03 -6.45
C LYS A 14 -9.11 -6.89 -5.20
N GLY A 15 -9.48 -6.28 -4.07
CA GLY A 15 -9.66 -7.02 -2.82
C GLY A 15 -10.99 -7.76 -2.72
N PHE A 16 -11.21 -8.40 -1.59
CA PHE A 16 -12.50 -9.00 -1.22
C PHE A 16 -13.48 -7.95 -0.67
N PRO A 17 -14.80 -8.20 -0.75
CA PRO A 17 -15.77 -7.50 0.07
C PRO A 17 -15.39 -7.54 1.56
N LEU A 18 -15.78 -6.53 2.34
CA LEU A 18 -15.32 -6.37 3.73
C LEU A 18 -15.69 -7.56 4.63
N ASP A 19 -16.92 -8.06 4.53
CA ASP A 19 -17.41 -9.23 5.25
C ASP A 19 -16.59 -10.48 4.91
N VAL A 20 -16.35 -10.72 3.62
CA VAL A 20 -15.53 -11.84 3.15
C VAL A 20 -14.08 -11.72 3.63
N LEU A 21 -13.49 -10.52 3.53
CA LEU A 21 -12.11 -10.28 3.96
C LEU A 21 -11.94 -10.54 5.47
N ARG A 22 -12.82 -9.95 6.28
CA ARG A 22 -12.75 -9.98 7.75
C ARG A 22 -13.11 -11.36 8.30
N ASP A 23 -14.20 -11.95 7.82
CA ASP A 23 -14.80 -13.13 8.44
C ASP A 23 -14.29 -14.44 7.84
N VAL A 24 -13.66 -14.40 6.66
CA VAL A 24 -13.20 -15.61 5.93
C VAL A 24 -11.72 -15.55 5.60
N GLU A 25 -11.28 -14.59 4.78
CA GLU A 25 -9.96 -14.64 4.16
C GLU A 25 -8.82 -14.39 5.16
N ILE A 26 -8.95 -13.39 6.05
CA ILE A 26 -7.95 -13.13 7.10
C ILE A 26 -7.86 -14.30 8.09
N PRO A 27 -8.96 -14.80 8.70
CA PRO A 27 -8.90 -15.94 9.60
C PRO A 27 -8.30 -17.19 8.94
N LYS A 28 -8.64 -17.43 7.67
CA LYS A 28 -8.09 -18.54 6.88
C LYS A 28 -6.58 -18.37 6.69
N LEU A 29 -6.12 -17.20 6.21
CA LEU A 29 -4.70 -16.92 6.02
C LEU A 29 -3.90 -17.14 7.31
N PHE A 30 -4.37 -16.58 8.43
CA PHE A 30 -3.67 -16.70 9.71
C PHE A 30 -3.60 -18.15 10.18
N LYS A 31 -4.68 -18.92 9.98
CA LYS A 31 -4.70 -20.35 10.30
C LYS A 31 -3.72 -21.14 9.42
N ASP A 32 -3.74 -20.90 8.10
CA ASP A 32 -2.93 -21.62 7.13
C ASP A 32 -1.43 -21.35 7.35
N GLU A 33 -1.07 -20.11 7.71
CA GLU A 33 0.30 -19.69 8.05
C GLU A 33 0.70 -20.00 9.50
N GLY A 34 -0.22 -20.54 10.32
CA GLY A 34 0.04 -20.86 11.73
C GLY A 34 0.22 -19.64 12.64
N PHE A 35 -0.23 -18.46 12.22
CA PHE A 35 -0.21 -17.25 13.04
C PHE A 35 -1.27 -17.31 14.15
N SER A 36 -0.84 -17.11 15.40
CA SER A 36 -1.69 -17.16 16.59
C SER A 36 -1.93 -15.79 17.25
N PHE A 37 -1.45 -14.71 16.64
CA PHE A 37 -1.54 -13.36 17.18
C PHE A 37 -2.04 -12.39 16.11
N GLY A 38 -2.67 -11.28 16.52
CA GLY A 38 -2.74 -10.06 15.73
C GLY A 38 -3.96 -9.88 14.83
N VAL A 39 -4.88 -10.85 14.74
CA VAL A 39 -6.14 -10.64 13.99
C VAL A 39 -6.96 -9.52 14.63
N GLU A 40 -6.97 -9.45 15.96
CA GLU A 40 -7.63 -8.41 16.75
C GLU A 40 -7.02 -7.01 16.57
N LYS A 41 -5.81 -6.92 16.00
CA LYS A 41 -5.11 -5.66 15.71
C LYS A 41 -5.38 -5.16 14.29
N ILE A 42 -6.09 -5.93 13.47
CA ILE A 42 -6.45 -5.51 12.12
C ILE A 42 -7.66 -4.57 12.22
N GLY A 43 -7.41 -3.30 11.95
CA GLY A 43 -8.46 -2.28 11.84
C GLY A 43 -9.18 -2.35 10.49
N PHE A 44 -10.50 -2.19 10.53
CA PHE A 44 -11.37 -2.17 9.35
C PHE A 44 -12.10 -0.83 9.18
N GLU A 45 -11.80 0.15 10.03
CA GLU A 45 -12.55 1.41 10.17
C GLU A 45 -12.50 2.28 8.92
N LEU A 46 -11.46 2.10 8.11
CA LEU A 46 -11.24 2.85 6.87
C LEU A 46 -11.83 2.14 5.63
N MET A 47 -12.46 0.98 5.83
CA MET A 47 -13.00 0.14 4.75
C MET A 47 -14.49 0.41 4.55
N GLU A 48 -14.80 1.19 3.53
CA GLU A 48 -16.17 1.47 3.13
C GLU A 48 -16.76 0.36 2.25
N GLU A 49 -18.09 0.30 2.16
CA GLU A 49 -18.76 -0.59 1.22
C GLU A 49 -18.32 -0.29 -0.23
N GLY A 50 -17.93 -1.33 -0.97
CA GLY A 50 -17.49 -1.20 -2.36
C GLY A 50 -16.05 -0.71 -2.56
N TRP A 51 -15.24 -0.62 -1.49
CA TRP A 51 -13.82 -0.21 -1.55
C TRP A 51 -12.98 -1.02 -2.56
N ASN A 52 -13.38 -2.26 -2.83
CA ASN A 52 -12.70 -3.21 -3.70
C ASN A 52 -13.20 -3.21 -5.17
N LEU A 53 -14.23 -2.42 -5.51
CA LEU A 53 -14.88 -2.49 -6.82
C LEU A 53 -14.15 -1.72 -7.93
N LYS A 54 -13.14 -0.91 -7.58
CA LYS A 54 -12.44 0.02 -8.49
C LYS A 54 -13.38 1.01 -9.19
N LYS A 55 -14.27 1.64 -8.41
CA LYS A 55 -15.25 2.64 -8.87
C LYS A 55 -15.23 3.87 -7.95
N GLY A 56 -15.75 5.00 -8.43
CA GLY A 56 -15.79 6.25 -7.66
C GLY A 56 -14.39 6.69 -7.23
N LEU A 57 -14.20 6.94 -5.93
CA LEU A 57 -12.90 7.27 -5.34
C LEU A 57 -11.82 6.20 -5.62
N TYR A 58 -12.22 4.93 -5.81
CA TYR A 58 -11.31 3.82 -6.09
C TYR A 58 -11.12 3.54 -7.59
N ALA A 59 -11.68 4.37 -8.48
CA ALA A 59 -11.57 4.19 -9.91
C ALA A 59 -10.10 4.22 -10.40
N PRO A 60 -9.76 3.50 -11.48
CA PRO A 60 -8.41 3.41 -12.03
C PRO A 60 -8.08 4.59 -12.96
N ASN A 61 -8.56 5.80 -12.62
CA ASN A 61 -8.26 7.03 -13.37
C ASN A 61 -7.39 7.95 -12.53
N HIS A 62 -6.72 8.89 -13.21
CA HIS A 62 -5.72 9.77 -12.61
C HIS A 62 -6.29 10.57 -11.44
N GLU A 63 -7.47 11.16 -11.63
CA GLU A 63 -8.13 12.03 -10.64
C GLU A 63 -8.48 11.28 -9.36
N ALA A 64 -9.04 10.07 -9.48
CA ALA A 64 -9.41 9.24 -8.34
C ALA A 64 -8.18 8.74 -7.57
N VAL A 65 -7.11 8.35 -8.28
CA VAL A 65 -5.86 7.92 -7.65
C VAL A 65 -5.18 9.09 -6.93
N GLN A 66 -5.13 10.27 -7.54
CA GLN A 66 -4.58 11.48 -6.93
C GLN A 66 -5.35 11.89 -5.68
N ALA A 67 -6.69 11.84 -5.72
CA ALA A 67 -7.54 12.11 -4.56
C ALA A 67 -7.30 11.10 -3.42
N ARG A 68 -7.14 9.81 -3.72
CA ARG A 68 -6.80 8.79 -2.71
C ARG A 68 -5.43 9.01 -2.09
N ALA A 69 -4.43 9.38 -2.90
CA ALA A 69 -3.09 9.68 -2.41
C ALA A 69 -3.09 10.89 -1.45
N ALA A 70 -3.78 11.97 -1.83
CA ALA A 70 -3.95 13.14 -0.95
C ALA A 70 -4.69 12.77 0.35
N THR A 71 -5.78 12.00 0.25
CA THR A 71 -6.53 11.52 1.43
C THR A 71 -5.67 10.66 2.34
N LEU A 72 -4.82 9.80 1.77
CA LEU A 72 -3.90 8.96 2.55
C LEU A 72 -2.84 9.79 3.26
N ARG A 73 -2.23 10.80 2.60
CA ARG A 73 -1.28 11.71 3.25
C ARG A 73 -1.93 12.47 4.40
N ALA A 74 -3.12 13.03 4.19
CA ALA A 74 -3.88 13.72 5.23
C ALA A 74 -4.19 12.82 6.44
N TRP A 75 -4.52 11.55 6.19
CA TRP A 75 -4.73 10.57 7.27
C TRP A 75 -3.42 10.24 8.02
N LEU A 76 -2.33 9.99 7.28
CA LEU A 76 -1.01 9.73 7.88
C LEU A 76 -0.52 10.89 8.75
N TYR A 77 -0.78 12.13 8.32
CA TYR A 77 -0.43 13.34 9.07
C TYR A 77 -1.08 13.40 10.45
N GLN A 78 -2.29 12.86 10.58
CA GLN A 78 -3.08 12.91 11.80
C GLN A 78 -2.81 11.74 12.75
N LEU A 79 -1.95 10.78 12.37
CA LEU A 79 -1.62 9.66 13.24
C LEU A 79 -0.69 10.11 14.37
N GLU A 80 -1.08 9.79 15.60
CA GLU A 80 -0.21 9.90 16.79
C GLU A 80 0.76 8.71 16.85
N ALA A 81 1.59 8.54 15.81
CA ALA A 81 2.57 7.47 15.70
C ALA A 81 3.96 8.04 15.39
N GLN A 82 5.00 7.51 16.05
CA GLN A 82 6.38 7.94 15.79
C GLN A 82 6.89 7.41 14.43
N TYR A 83 6.49 6.20 14.06
CA TYR A 83 6.88 5.54 12.82
C TYR A 83 5.69 4.79 12.23
N VAL A 84 5.52 4.87 10.92
CA VAL A 84 4.48 4.16 10.17
C VAL A 84 5.15 3.39 9.04
N VAL A 85 4.87 2.09 8.94
CA VAL A 85 5.26 1.27 7.79
C VAL A 85 4.06 1.15 6.88
N LEU A 86 4.20 1.60 5.63
CA LEU A 86 3.18 1.48 4.60
C LEU A 86 3.68 0.51 3.51
N VAL A 87 2.99 -0.62 3.37
CA VAL A 87 3.19 -1.55 2.25
C VAL A 87 2.15 -1.22 1.18
N THR A 88 2.62 -0.91 -0.03
CA THR A 88 1.76 -0.51 -1.16
C THR A 88 2.47 -0.82 -2.49
N HIS A 89 1.90 -0.33 -3.59
CA HIS A 89 2.31 -0.65 -4.93
C HIS A 89 3.16 0.45 -5.56
N GLY A 90 4.12 0.07 -6.39
CA GLY A 90 5.04 1.00 -7.05
C GLY A 90 4.35 2.10 -7.86
N ALA A 91 3.26 1.78 -8.58
CA ALA A 91 2.60 2.77 -9.43
C ALA A 91 1.78 3.77 -8.60
N PHE A 92 1.22 3.31 -7.48
CA PHE A 92 0.55 4.18 -6.52
C PHE A 92 1.54 5.10 -5.78
N LEU A 93 2.75 4.62 -5.48
CA LEU A 93 3.76 5.41 -4.77
C LEU A 93 4.06 6.74 -5.45
N HIS A 94 4.11 6.77 -6.78
CA HIS A 94 4.29 8.00 -7.56
C HIS A 94 3.26 9.11 -7.24
N TYR A 95 2.01 8.72 -6.99
CA TYR A 95 0.96 9.65 -6.56
C TYR A 95 1.10 10.02 -5.09
N LEU A 96 1.56 9.07 -4.27
CA LEU A 96 1.75 9.27 -2.84
C LEU A 96 2.90 10.23 -2.54
N THR A 97 4.01 10.11 -3.26
CA THR A 97 5.26 10.89 -3.11
C THR A 97 5.28 12.14 -3.97
N GLU A 98 4.29 12.33 -4.85
CA GLU A 98 4.16 13.51 -5.72
C GLU A 98 5.38 13.71 -6.65
N ASP A 99 6.04 12.61 -7.02
CA ASP A 99 7.27 12.61 -7.83
C ASP A 99 7.02 12.54 -9.36
N GLY A 100 5.75 12.64 -9.77
CA GLY A 100 5.30 12.64 -11.16
C GLY A 100 4.34 11.49 -11.46
N THR A 101 3.70 11.50 -12.63
CA THR A 101 2.91 10.35 -13.10
C THR A 101 3.82 9.43 -13.92
N VAL A 102 3.67 8.12 -13.74
CA VAL A 102 4.29 7.15 -14.65
C VAL A 102 3.68 7.36 -16.03
N GLU A 103 4.38 8.06 -16.94
CA GLU A 103 3.90 8.32 -18.30
C GLU A 103 3.60 7.01 -19.06
N ASP A 104 4.23 5.90 -18.66
CA ASP A 104 3.95 4.58 -19.18
C ASP A 104 4.04 3.50 -18.11
N LEU A 105 2.88 3.07 -17.58
CA LEU A 105 2.75 1.96 -16.64
C LEU A 105 3.39 0.65 -17.13
N LYS A 106 3.70 0.54 -18.43
CA LYS A 106 4.36 -0.64 -19.01
C LYS A 106 5.87 -0.65 -18.83
N ASN A 107 6.51 0.50 -18.58
CA ASN A 107 7.96 0.60 -18.42
C ASN A 107 8.44 0.33 -16.98
N GLY A 108 7.52 -0.12 -16.13
CA GLY A 108 7.79 -0.40 -14.73
C GLY A 108 7.66 0.85 -13.87
N THR A 109 7.58 0.61 -12.57
CA THR A 109 7.55 1.65 -11.54
C THR A 109 9.00 1.93 -11.16
N ALA A 110 9.39 3.15 -10.80
CA ALA A 110 10.76 3.45 -10.34
C ALA A 110 11.10 2.81 -8.97
N TYR A 111 10.29 1.83 -8.55
CA TYR A 111 10.29 1.10 -7.30
C TYR A 111 10.46 -0.39 -7.60
N ASN A 112 11.44 -1.05 -6.96
CA ASN A 112 11.62 -2.50 -7.02
C ASN A 112 10.69 -3.21 -6.02
N ASN A 113 10.41 -4.48 -6.27
CA ASN A 113 9.71 -5.31 -5.29
C ASN A 113 10.50 -5.39 -3.98
N CYS A 114 9.80 -5.25 -2.85
CA CYS A 114 10.37 -5.30 -1.51
C CYS A 114 11.48 -4.25 -1.23
N GLU A 115 11.61 -3.19 -2.03
CA GLU A 115 12.42 -2.05 -1.61
C GLU A 115 11.72 -1.24 -0.51
N PHE A 116 12.47 -0.64 0.40
CA PHE A 116 11.93 0.29 1.37
C PHE A 116 12.60 1.66 1.25
N ARG A 117 11.80 2.70 1.46
CA ARG A 117 12.26 4.08 1.46
C ARG A 117 11.71 4.80 2.66
N THR A 118 12.46 5.76 3.17
CA THR A 118 12.08 6.55 4.33
C THR A 118 11.64 7.93 3.88
N PHE A 119 10.46 8.33 4.34
CA PHE A 119 9.88 9.64 4.09
C PHE A 119 9.57 10.34 5.41
N ILE A 120 9.60 11.66 5.41
CA ILE A 120 9.08 12.49 6.49
C ILE A 120 7.95 13.38 5.98
N ILE A 121 7.01 13.68 6.86
CA ILE A 121 6.02 14.73 6.64
C ILE A 121 6.73 16.08 6.57
N THR A 122 6.38 16.92 5.60
CA THR A 122 7.00 18.24 5.43
C THR A 122 6.54 19.22 6.51
N LYS A 123 7.32 20.27 6.76
CA LYS A 123 7.00 21.27 7.81
C LYS A 123 5.77 22.12 7.46
N GLU A 124 5.49 22.26 6.17
CA GLU A 124 4.39 23.05 5.62
C GLU A 124 3.07 22.27 5.57
N SER A 125 3.10 20.98 5.91
CA SER A 125 1.92 20.11 5.88
C SER A 125 0.86 20.52 6.90
N THR A 126 -0.41 20.46 6.49
CA THR A 126 -1.59 20.61 7.36
C THR A 126 -2.43 19.34 7.34
N ALA A 127 -3.47 19.28 8.18
CA ALA A 127 -4.39 18.14 8.21
C ALA A 127 -5.12 17.92 6.87
N GLU A 128 -5.36 19.00 6.10
CA GLU A 128 -6.03 18.96 4.80
C GLU A 128 -5.07 18.88 3.61
N ASN A 129 -3.81 19.31 3.80
CA ASN A 129 -2.82 19.40 2.74
C ASN A 129 -1.46 18.90 3.24
N ALA A 130 -1.35 17.58 3.40
CA ALA A 130 -0.13 16.93 3.85
C ALA A 130 0.73 16.47 2.66
N HIS A 131 2.04 16.64 2.82
CA HIS A 131 3.06 16.26 1.85
C HIS A 131 4.16 15.46 2.56
N ILE A 132 4.85 14.62 1.79
CA ILE A 132 5.98 13.83 2.26
C ILE A 132 7.19 14.04 1.37
N VAL A 133 8.39 13.92 1.96
CA VAL A 133 9.66 14.03 1.22
C VAL A 133 10.58 12.87 1.60
N GLU A 134 11.24 12.30 0.59
CA GLU A 134 12.19 11.19 0.78
C GLU A 134 13.44 11.69 1.51
N ILE A 135 13.87 10.97 2.54
CA ILE A 135 15.09 11.27 3.31
C ILE A 135 16.10 10.12 3.34
N GLY A 136 15.77 8.99 2.71
CA GLY A 136 16.65 7.84 2.65
C GLY A 136 16.09 6.74 1.75
N LYS A 137 16.99 6.12 0.99
CA LYS A 137 16.71 4.92 0.19
C LYS A 137 17.71 3.86 0.56
N GLU A 138 17.21 2.75 1.08
CA GLU A 138 17.99 1.53 1.20
C GLU A 138 17.42 0.52 0.23
N LYS A 139 18.29 -0.04 -0.61
CA LYS A 139 17.91 -1.17 -1.45
C LYS A 139 18.14 -2.43 -0.64
N HIS A 140 17.19 -3.36 -0.69
CA HIS A 140 17.52 -4.71 -0.32
C HIS A 140 18.62 -5.17 -1.29
N ASP A 141 19.81 -5.46 -0.75
CA ASP A 141 20.89 -6.07 -1.51
C ASP A 141 20.50 -7.51 -1.89
N ILE A 142 21.44 -8.28 -2.43
CA ILE A 142 21.26 -9.71 -2.73
C ILE A 142 20.67 -10.40 -1.48
N GLU A 143 19.50 -11.03 -1.64
CA GLU A 143 18.90 -11.83 -0.58
C GLU A 143 19.88 -12.90 -0.12
N THR A 144 20.10 -12.99 1.18
CA THR A 144 21.04 -13.95 1.79
C THR A 144 20.34 -14.90 2.75
N ASP A 145 19.09 -14.65 3.10
CA ASP A 145 18.29 -15.54 3.92
C ASP A 145 18.03 -16.85 3.16
N SER A 146 18.55 -17.95 3.70
CA SER A 146 18.45 -19.26 3.08
C SER A 146 17.01 -19.74 2.89
N THR A 147 16.07 -19.26 3.72
CA THR A 147 14.66 -19.62 3.66
C THR A 147 14.00 -18.93 2.48
N ILE A 148 14.23 -17.60 2.34
CA ILE A 148 13.70 -16.83 1.21
C ILE A 148 14.34 -17.28 -0.11
N LEU A 149 15.64 -17.58 -0.11
CA LEU A 149 16.30 -18.14 -1.30
C LEU A 149 15.69 -19.49 -1.71
N ALA A 150 15.40 -20.38 -0.75
CA ALA A 150 14.76 -21.65 -1.02
C ALA A 150 13.32 -21.49 -1.55
N GLU A 151 12.57 -20.52 -1.02
CA GLU A 151 11.23 -20.17 -1.52
C GLU A 151 11.31 -19.62 -2.95
N LEU A 152 12.21 -18.67 -3.23
CA LEU A 152 12.40 -18.09 -4.55
C LEU A 152 12.77 -19.14 -5.61
N ASP A 153 13.62 -20.10 -5.26
CA ASP A 153 13.98 -21.20 -6.15
C ASP A 153 12.82 -22.20 -6.35
N ALA A 154 11.91 -22.34 -5.39
CA ALA A 154 10.72 -23.19 -5.53
C ALA A 154 9.65 -22.60 -6.46
N VAL A 155 9.69 -21.30 -6.77
CA VAL A 155 8.75 -20.62 -7.68
C VAL A 155 9.31 -20.36 -9.08
N ARG A 156 10.55 -20.80 -9.36
CA ARG A 156 11.19 -20.73 -10.69
C ARG A 156 10.92 -21.97 -11.53
#